data_AF-S4NX96-F1
#
_entry.id   AF-S4NX96-F1
#
_cell.length_a   1.000
_cell.length_b   1.000
_cell.length_c   1.000
_cell.angle_alpha   90.00
_cell.angle_beta   90.00
_cell.angle_gamma   90.00
#
_symmetry.space_group_name_H-M   'P 1'
#
loop_
_entity.id
_entity.type
_entity.pdbx_description
1 polymer ?
#
loop_
_entity_poly.entity_id
_entity_poly.type
_entity_poly.pdbx_seq_one_letter_code
_entity_poly.pdbx_strand_id
1 'polypeptide(L)'
;MEARPQRKTKSVDALKKCEHDANVLLAVSQLFWSERKLNKCREWFNRTVKIDPDLGDAWAYFYKFELLHGNEQQQEEVKSRCKAAEP
;
A
#
# COMPACT_ATOMS: atom_id res chain seq x y z
N MET A 1 -7.16 23.06 1.47
CA MET A 1 -6.36 22.02 2.14
C MET A 1 -7.12 21.57 3.38
N GLU A 2 -7.72 20.38 3.36
CA GLU A 2 -8.53 19.89 4.48
C GLU A 2 -7.68 19.32 5.62
N ALA A 3 -8.14 19.52 6.85
CA ALA A 3 -7.38 19.29 8.08
C ALA A 3 -7.11 17.79 8.34
N ARG A 4 -5.84 17.50 8.67
CA ARG A 4 -5.28 16.16 9.00
C ARG A 4 -6.15 15.24 9.89
N PRO A 5 -6.92 15.71 10.91
CA PRO A 5 -7.69 14.78 11.75
C PRO A 5 -8.95 14.20 11.07
N GLN A 6 -9.58 14.90 10.12
CA GLN A 6 -10.82 14.42 9.49
C GLN A 6 -10.61 13.31 8.44
N ARG A 7 -9.37 13.13 7.95
CA ARG A 7 -9.04 12.02 7.06
C ARG A 7 -9.31 10.67 7.71
N LYS A 8 -9.00 10.52 9.01
CA LYS A 8 -9.11 9.23 9.71
C LYS A 8 -10.55 8.69 9.75
N THR A 9 -11.54 9.54 10.00
CA THR A 9 -12.94 9.08 10.15
C THR A 9 -13.59 8.70 8.81
N LYS A 10 -13.33 9.48 7.74
CA LYS A 10 -13.81 9.11 6.39
C LYS A 10 -13.08 7.89 5.81
N SER A 11 -11.78 7.75 6.08
CA SER A 11 -11.02 6.56 5.64
C SER A 11 -11.56 5.27 6.25
N VAL A 12 -12.01 5.29 7.51
CA VAL A 12 -12.59 4.10 8.18
C VAL A 12 -13.97 3.74 7.63
N ASP A 13 -14.80 4.72 7.28
CA ASP A 13 -16.11 4.48 6.66
C ASP A 13 -15.98 3.97 5.21
N ALA A 14 -15.00 4.53 4.46
CA ALA A 14 -14.63 4.03 3.14
C ALA A 14 -14.04 2.61 3.19
N LEU A 15 -13.22 2.28 4.19
CA LEU A 15 -12.70 0.93 4.41
C LEU A 15 -13.81 -0.12 4.56
N LYS A 16 -14.93 0.22 5.21
CA LYS A 16 -16.08 -0.69 5.37
C LYS A 16 -16.89 -0.89 4.09
N LYS A 17 -16.90 0.08 3.18
CA LYS A 17 -17.64 0.01 1.91
C LYS A 17 -16.78 -0.50 0.74
N CYS A 18 -15.47 -0.30 0.82
CA CYS A 18 -14.49 -0.56 -0.23
C CYS A 18 -13.37 -1.45 0.30
N GLU A 19 -13.73 -2.55 0.99
CA GLU A 19 -12.76 -3.53 1.51
C GLU A 19 -11.97 -4.24 0.38
N HIS A 20 -12.40 -4.08 -0.88
CA HIS A 20 -11.78 -4.63 -2.09
C HIS A 20 -11.19 -3.58 -3.05
N ASP A 21 -11.13 -2.30 -2.67
CA ASP A 21 -10.69 -1.24 -3.57
C ASP A 21 -9.20 -0.94 -3.34
N ALA A 22 -8.36 -1.30 -4.31
CA ALA A 22 -6.90 -1.18 -4.17
C ALA A 22 -6.42 0.25 -3.96
N ASN A 23 -7.13 1.25 -4.49
CA ASN A 23 -6.82 2.66 -4.26
C ASN A 23 -7.00 3.07 -2.79
N VAL A 24 -8.04 2.56 -2.13
CA VAL A 24 -8.31 2.83 -0.71
C VAL A 24 -7.24 2.16 0.16
N LEU A 25 -6.89 0.92 -0.17
CA LEU A 25 -5.83 0.17 0.51
C LEU A 25 -4.45 0.83 0.36
N LEU A 26 -4.15 1.37 -0.82
CA LEU A 26 -2.95 2.13 -1.09
C LEU A 26 -2.90 3.42 -0.24
N ALA A 27 -4.00 4.17 -0.17
CA ALA A 27 -4.08 5.37 0.66
C ALA A 27 -3.89 5.08 2.16
N VAL A 28 -4.44 3.96 2.65
CA VAL A 28 -4.24 3.50 4.03
C VAL A 28 -2.78 3.12 4.27
N SER A 29 -2.14 2.44 3.32
CA SER A 29 -0.72 2.10 3.36
C SER A 29 0.15 3.36 3.46
N GLN A 30 -0.11 4.39 2.65
CA GLN A 30 0.59 5.67 2.72
C GLN A 30 0.36 6.41 4.05
N LEU A 31 -0.82 6.29 4.64
CA LEU A 31 -1.12 6.84 5.97
C LEU A 31 -0.27 6.13 7.04
N PHE A 32 -0.19 4.80 7.00
CA PHE A 32 0.69 4.05 7.91
C PHE A 32 2.16 4.35 7.70
N TRP A 33 2.58 4.60 6.46
CA TRP A 33 3.94 5.04 6.15
C TRP A 33 4.26 6.39 6.81
N SER A 34 3.31 7.34 6.76
CA SER A 34 3.41 8.64 7.42
C SER A 34 3.42 8.53 8.96
N GLU A 35 2.71 7.55 9.52
CA GLU A 35 2.74 7.23 10.95
C GLU A 35 3.99 6.45 11.40
N ARG A 36 4.97 6.23 10.52
CA ARG A 36 6.18 5.42 10.76
C ARG A 36 5.91 3.97 11.17
N LYS A 37 4.70 3.44 10.89
CA LYS A 37 4.32 2.06 11.22
C LYS A 37 4.70 1.12 10.08
N LEU A 38 5.99 0.85 9.93
CA LEU A 38 6.56 0.10 8.81
C LEU A 38 5.99 -1.32 8.67
N ASN A 39 5.88 -2.07 9.78
CA ASN A 39 5.38 -3.45 9.75
C ASN A 39 3.94 -3.53 9.24
N LYS A 40 3.05 -2.66 9.74
CA LYS A 40 1.68 -2.60 9.25
C LYS A 40 1.63 -2.12 7.80
N CYS A 41 2.39 -1.08 7.46
CA CYS A 41 2.46 -0.57 6.09
C CYS A 41 2.76 -1.68 5.07
N ARG A 42 3.76 -2.53 5.36
CA ARG A 42 4.12 -3.67 4.51
C ARG A 42 3.00 -4.70 4.37
N GLU A 43 2.30 -5.01 5.46
CA GLU A 43 1.18 -5.96 5.43
C GLU A 43 0.03 -5.43 4.57
N TRP A 44 -0.28 -4.13 4.68
CA TRP A 44 -1.31 -3.49 3.86
C TRP A 44 -0.90 -3.37 2.39
N PHE A 45 0.37 -3.09 2.08
CA PHE A 45 0.86 -3.13 0.70
C PHE A 45 0.73 -4.53 0.09
N ASN A 46 1.14 -5.57 0.82
CA ASN A 46 0.97 -6.96 0.38
C ASN A 46 -0.50 -7.32 0.13
N ARG A 47 -1.40 -6.81 0.96
CA ARG A 47 -2.84 -7.01 0.81
C ARG A 47 -3.39 -6.26 -0.41
N THR A 48 -2.89 -5.05 -0.67
CA THR A 48 -3.25 -4.22 -1.83
C THR A 48 -2.91 -4.94 -3.14
N VAL A 49 -1.64 -5.35 -3.30
CA VAL A 49 -1.18 -6.04 -4.52
C VAL A 49 -1.75 -7.46 -4.68
N LYS A 50 -2.30 -8.04 -3.61
CA LYS A 50 -3.00 -9.33 -3.67
C LYS A 50 -4.45 -9.17 -4.11
N ILE A 51 -5.09 -8.05 -3.76
CA ILE A 51 -6.47 -7.74 -4.16
C ILE A 51 -6.50 -7.31 -5.61
N ASP A 52 -5.60 -6.39 -5.98
CA ASP A 52 -5.49 -5.90 -7.34
C ASP A 52 -4.02 -5.90 -7.75
N PRO A 53 -3.55 -7.02 -8.34
CA PRO A 53 -2.18 -7.13 -8.83
C PRO A 53 -1.96 -6.29 -10.10
N ASP A 54 -3.01 -5.84 -10.78
CA ASP A 54 -2.99 -5.01 -11.99
C ASP A 54 -2.68 -3.53 -11.67
N LEU A 55 -2.83 -3.12 -10.41
CA LEU A 55 -2.57 -1.76 -9.98
C LEU A 55 -1.06 -1.45 -9.92
N GLY A 56 -0.47 -1.05 -11.05
CA GLY A 56 0.94 -0.66 -11.18
C GLY A 56 1.39 0.41 -10.15
N ASP A 57 0.51 1.34 -9.79
CA ASP A 57 0.80 2.35 -8.76
C ASP A 57 1.11 1.71 -7.40
N ALA A 58 0.39 0.65 -7.00
CA ALA A 58 0.63 -0.02 -5.73
C ALA A 58 2.01 -0.69 -5.71
N TRP A 59 2.42 -1.31 -6.82
CA TRP A 59 3.75 -1.88 -6.97
C TRP A 59 4.84 -0.81 -6.91
N ALA A 60 4.64 0.35 -7.54
CA ALA A 60 5.60 1.46 -7.51
C ALA A 60 5.80 1.99 -6.08
N TYR A 61 4.71 2.22 -5.34
CA TYR A 61 4.79 2.64 -3.93
C TYR A 61 5.38 1.56 -3.03
N PHE A 62 5.03 0.29 -3.26
CA PHE A 62 5.55 -0.81 -2.46
C PHE A 62 7.05 -1.02 -2.68
N TYR A 63 7.50 -0.97 -3.93
CA TYR A 63 8.93 -1.06 -4.25
C TYR A 63 9.71 0.12 -3.67
N LYS A 64 9.17 1.33 -3.73
CA LYS A 64 9.77 2.51 -3.09
C LYS A 64 9.86 2.37 -1.57
N PHE A 65 8.85 1.75 -0.94
CA PHE A 65 8.87 1.46 0.48
C PHE A 65 9.96 0.44 0.84
N GLU A 66 10.07 -0.66 0.09
CA GLU A 66 11.11 -1.68 0.29
C GLU A 66 12.53 -1.16 0.00
N LEU A 67 12.69 -0.19 -0.90
CA LEU A 67 13.97 0.51 -1.12
C LEU A 67 14.42 1.33 0.09
N LEU A 68 13.48 1.93 0.81
CA LEU A 68 13.77 2.83 1.93
C LEU A 68 13.83 2.10 3.29
N HIS A 69 13.11 0.99 3.43
CA HIS A 69 12.90 0.32 4.71
C HIS A 69 13.11 -1.20 4.67
N GLY A 70 13.24 -1.80 3.49
CA GLY A 70 13.41 -3.24 3.30
C GLY A 70 14.84 -3.65 2.96
N ASN A 71 15.00 -4.95 2.71
CA ASN A 71 16.26 -5.55 2.27
C ASN A 71 16.23 -5.83 0.76
N GLU A 72 17.41 -6.00 0.14
CA GLU A 72 17.53 -6.34 -1.29
C GLU A 72 16.68 -7.55 -1.70
N GLN A 73 16.62 -8.60 -0.88
CA GLN A 73 15.76 -9.76 -1.13
C GLN A 73 14.27 -9.42 -1.27
N GLN A 74 13.78 -8.49 -0.44
CA GLN A 74 12.37 -8.08 -0.46
C GLN A 74 12.08 -7.19 -1.66
N GLN A 75 13.03 -6.33 -2.02
CA GLN A 75 12.96 -5.54 -3.24
C GLN A 75 12.89 -6.45 -4.47
N GLU A 76 13.72 -7.49 -4.51
CA GLU A 76 13.75 -8.45 -5.61
C GLU A 76 12.46 -9.28 -5.68
N GLU A 77 11.91 -9.68 -4.52
CA GLU A 77 10.62 -10.36 -4.43
C GLU A 77 9.48 -9.47 -4.97
N VAL A 78 9.41 -8.21 -4.54
CA VAL A 78 8.40 -7.25 -5.03
C VAL A 78 8.55 -7.03 -6.54
N LYS A 79 9.78 -6.92 -7.04
CA LYS A 79 10.06 -6.76 -8.48
C LYS A 79 9.68 -8.01 -9.27
N SER A 80 9.94 -9.20 -8.73
CA SER A 80 9.57 -10.48 -9.34
C SER A 80 8.05 -10.63 -9.39
N ARG A 81 7.36 -10.32 -8.28
CA ARG A 81 5.89 -10.36 -8.23
C ARG A 81 5.24 -9.31 -9.12
N CYS A 82 5.80 -8.11 -9.21
CA CYS A 82 5.36 -7.07 -10.15
C CYS A 82 5.52 -7.55 -11.60
N LYS A 83 6.64 -8.20 -11.96
CA LYS A 83 6.80 -8.78 -13.30
C LYS A 83 5.80 -9.91 -13.58
N ALA A 84 5.54 -10.75 -12.59
CA ALA A 84 4.60 -11.87 -12.72
C ALA A 84 3.14 -11.41 -12.82
N ALA A 85 2.82 -10.24 -12.26
CA ALA A 85 1.49 -9.66 -12.32
C ALA A 85 1.18 -8.99 -13.67
N GLU A 86 2.20 -8.68 -14.50
CA GLU A 86 2.08 -7.87 -15.72
C GLU A 86 1.08 -6.68 -15.62
N PRO A 87 1.21 -5.83 -14.58
CA PRO A 87 0.35 -4.66 -14.38
C PRO A 87 0.67 -3.50 -15.35
#